data_AF-A0A2E1Q1S7-F1
#
_entry.id   AF-A0A2E1Q1S7-F1
#
_cell.length_a   1.000
_cell.length_b   1.000
_cell.length_c   1.000
_cell.angle_alpha   90.00
_cell.angle_beta   90.00
_cell.angle_gamma   90.00
#
_symmetry.space_group_name_H-M   'P 1'
#
loop_
_entity.id
_entity.type
_entity.pdbx_description
1 polymer ?
#
loop_
_entity_poly.entity_id
_entity_poly.type
_entity_poly.pdbx_seq_one_letter_code
_entity_poly.pdbx_strand_id
1 'polypeptide(L)'
;MIARTLLFLGLIALPVLGNASQMPASKDPYILMSEYKHFKELCQSLEPDGLVGGYAYFKKFEGYELLWHLADDESGVDFIHIYVEDEAPSKDFSVKYYRSQQILPGRTVLRRFVGPTQNGWRNDTIDYITGDYLGSQGAPSPRMSDGNRALLKELGITLLELDL
;
A
#
# COMPACT_ATOMS: atom_id res chain seq x y z
N MET A 1 61.50 4.82 -46.03
CA MET A 1 60.61 5.03 -44.86
C MET A 1 59.24 4.49 -45.22
N ILE A 2 58.81 3.43 -44.54
CA ILE A 2 57.61 2.65 -44.87
C ILE A 2 56.42 3.09 -44.00
N ALA A 3 55.28 3.21 -44.69
CA ALA A 3 53.88 3.13 -44.25
C ALA A 3 53.32 4.13 -43.20
N ARG A 4 52.35 4.90 -43.71
CA ARG A 4 51.35 5.70 -43.00
C ARG A 4 50.35 4.78 -42.30
N THR A 5 50.14 4.98 -41.00
CA THR A 5 49.00 4.39 -40.27
C THR A 5 47.83 5.36 -40.31
N LEU A 6 46.73 4.91 -40.94
CA LEU A 6 45.39 5.47 -40.81
C LEU A 6 44.77 4.92 -39.51
N LEU A 7 44.24 5.80 -38.66
CA LEU A 7 43.10 5.44 -37.81
C LEU A 7 42.23 6.68 -37.58
N PHE A 8 41.09 6.69 -38.26
CA PHE A 8 39.94 7.56 -38.05
C PHE A 8 38.92 6.73 -37.27
N LEU A 9 38.45 7.23 -36.12
CA LEU A 9 37.22 6.86 -35.38
C LEU A 9 37.36 7.50 -33.98
N GLY A 10 36.44 8.30 -33.45
CA GLY A 10 35.14 8.74 -33.92
C GLY A 10 34.68 9.94 -33.08
N LEU A 11 33.71 10.67 -33.63
CA LEU A 11 32.90 11.65 -32.91
C LEU A 11 31.71 10.91 -32.28
N ILE A 12 31.33 11.25 -31.04
CA ILE A 12 29.95 11.59 -30.61
C ILE A 12 30.00 11.94 -29.11
N ALA A 13 29.24 12.97 -28.76
CA ALA A 13 29.20 13.64 -27.47
C ALA A 13 28.08 13.12 -26.54
N LEU A 14 28.35 13.22 -25.23
CA LEU A 14 27.45 13.64 -24.12
C LEU A 14 26.36 12.66 -23.58
N PRO A 15 25.86 12.88 -22.35
CA PRO A 15 25.91 11.94 -21.23
C PRO A 15 24.53 11.36 -20.85
N VAL A 16 24.50 10.26 -20.09
CA VAL A 16 23.32 9.82 -19.33
C VAL A 16 23.84 9.22 -18.02
N LEU A 17 23.77 9.97 -16.91
CA LEU A 17 22.71 9.93 -15.89
C LEU A 17 22.52 8.54 -15.28
N GLY A 18 22.54 8.53 -13.95
CA GLY A 18 22.74 7.36 -13.11
C GLY A 18 21.92 6.14 -13.48
N ASN A 19 22.55 4.98 -13.33
CA ASN A 19 21.84 3.74 -13.05
C ASN A 19 21.12 3.90 -11.70
N ALA A 20 19.98 4.57 -11.70
CA ALA A 20 18.90 4.18 -10.80
C ALA A 20 18.52 2.78 -11.26
N SER A 21 18.97 1.77 -10.51
CA SER A 21 18.53 0.41 -10.68
C SER A 21 17.00 0.42 -10.66
N GLN A 22 16.38 0.21 -11.82
CA GLN A 22 14.94 0.02 -11.93
C GLN A 22 14.60 -1.21 -11.11
N MET A 23 13.90 -0.99 -10.00
CA MET A 23 13.30 -2.08 -9.23
C MET A 23 12.28 -2.81 -10.12
N PRO A 24 12.26 -4.16 -10.10
CA PRO A 24 11.28 -4.93 -10.87
C PRO A 24 9.85 -4.60 -10.44
N ALA A 25 8.92 -4.70 -11.39
CA ALA A 25 7.54 -4.21 -11.34
C ALA A 25 6.58 -4.90 -10.32
N SER A 26 7.10 -5.53 -9.27
CA SER A 26 6.33 -6.03 -8.12
C SER A 26 6.75 -5.39 -6.78
N LYS A 27 7.71 -4.46 -6.80
CA LYS A 27 8.35 -3.90 -5.60
C LYS A 27 8.07 -2.42 -5.41
N ASP A 28 6.96 -1.92 -5.92
CA ASP A 28 6.69 -0.49 -5.85
C ASP A 28 6.00 -0.12 -4.53
N PRO A 29 6.70 0.48 -3.53
CA PRO A 29 6.04 0.95 -2.31
C PRO A 29 5.02 2.06 -2.58
N TYR A 30 5.04 2.68 -3.76
CA TYR A 30 3.97 3.57 -4.20
C TYR A 30 2.63 2.86 -4.34
N ILE A 31 2.58 1.53 -4.46
CA ILE A 31 1.32 0.76 -4.45
C ILE A 31 0.55 1.02 -3.15
N LEU A 32 1.19 0.91 -1.99
CA LEU A 32 0.51 1.15 -0.70
C LEU A 32 -0.01 2.59 -0.59
N MET A 33 0.80 3.55 -1.03
CA MET A 33 0.41 4.95 -1.03
C MET A 33 -0.75 5.21 -1.99
N SER A 34 -0.72 4.61 -3.18
CA SER A 34 -1.75 4.75 -4.21
C SER A 34 -3.06 4.13 -3.75
N GLU A 35 -3.02 2.91 -3.21
CA GLU A 35 -4.18 2.23 -2.62
C GLU A 35 -4.79 3.09 -1.50
N TYR A 36 -3.97 3.58 -0.57
CA TYR A 36 -4.46 4.42 0.53
C TYR A 36 -5.08 5.73 0.03
N LYS A 37 -4.45 6.42 -0.92
CA LYS A 37 -5.00 7.64 -1.51
C LYS A 37 -6.34 7.38 -2.18
N HIS A 38 -6.43 6.31 -2.96
CA HIS A 38 -7.67 5.89 -3.62
C HIS A 38 -8.80 5.68 -2.59
N PHE A 39 -8.56 4.91 -1.53
CA PHE A 39 -9.58 4.69 -0.50
C PHE A 39 -9.87 5.93 0.34
N LYS A 40 -8.87 6.79 0.58
CA LYS A 40 -9.08 8.07 1.27
C LYS A 40 -10.02 8.97 0.47
N GLU A 41 -9.77 9.11 -0.83
CA GLU A 41 -10.63 9.87 -1.75
C GLU A 41 -12.04 9.28 -1.80
N LEU A 42 -12.17 7.94 -1.86
CA LEU A 42 -13.46 7.26 -1.78
C LEU A 42 -14.18 7.63 -0.48
N CYS A 43 -13.56 7.44 0.69
CA CYS A 43 -14.15 7.79 1.98
C CYS A 43 -14.55 9.27 2.10
N GLN A 44 -13.79 10.19 1.49
CA GLN A 44 -14.12 11.62 1.47
C GLN A 44 -15.29 11.95 0.53
N SER A 45 -15.51 11.14 -0.50
CA SER A 45 -16.61 11.31 -1.46
C SER A 45 -17.94 10.71 -0.99
N LEU A 46 -17.90 9.85 0.03
CA LEU A 46 -19.06 9.10 0.51
C LEU A 46 -19.78 9.83 1.64
N GLU A 47 -21.11 9.85 1.57
CA GLU A 47 -21.94 10.15 2.74
C GLU A 47 -22.01 8.91 3.65
N PRO A 48 -21.64 9.02 4.93
CA PRO A 48 -21.62 7.88 5.85
C PRO A 48 -23.03 7.45 6.25
N ASP A 49 -23.22 6.14 6.45
CA ASP A 49 -24.48 5.59 6.95
C ASP A 49 -24.65 5.88 8.46
N GLY A 50 -23.54 6.16 9.15
CA GLY A 50 -23.56 6.67 10.51
C GLY A 50 -22.18 6.76 11.16
N LEU A 51 -22.17 6.78 12.49
CA LEU A 51 -20.99 6.93 13.34
C LEU A 51 -20.87 5.75 14.33
N VAL A 52 -19.68 5.19 14.41
CA VAL A 52 -19.28 4.20 15.42
C VAL A 52 -18.39 4.87 16.45
N GLY A 53 -18.72 4.68 17.73
CA GLY A 53 -17.94 5.24 18.85
C GLY A 53 -17.92 6.78 18.93
N GLY A 54 -18.67 7.47 18.06
CA GLY A 54 -18.72 8.94 17.98
C GLY A 54 -17.55 9.59 17.22
N TYR A 55 -16.67 8.82 16.59
CA TYR A 55 -15.51 9.36 15.87
C TYR A 55 -15.17 8.65 14.55
N ALA A 56 -15.66 7.43 14.35
CA ALA A 56 -15.42 6.66 13.13
C ALA A 56 -16.69 6.64 12.28
N TYR A 57 -16.59 7.05 11.02
CA TYR A 57 -17.68 6.91 10.07
C TYR A 57 -17.77 5.49 9.56
N PHE A 58 -18.97 4.99 9.30
CA PHE A 58 -19.17 3.70 8.64
C PHE A 58 -20.09 3.81 7.42
N LYS A 59 -19.91 2.91 6.46
CA LYS A 59 -20.77 2.77 5.29
C LYS A 59 -20.76 1.33 4.76
N LYS A 60 -21.93 0.81 4.40
CA LYS A 60 -22.03 -0.38 3.55
C LYS A 60 -21.99 0.04 2.08
N PHE A 61 -21.02 -0.49 1.34
CA PHE A 61 -20.75 -0.07 -0.04
C PHE A 61 -20.36 -1.30 -0.87
N GLU A 62 -21.08 -1.52 -1.97
CA GLU A 62 -20.73 -2.54 -2.99
C GLU A 62 -20.37 -3.94 -2.43
N GLY A 63 -21.10 -4.41 -1.41
CA GLY A 63 -20.91 -5.75 -0.83
C GLY A 63 -19.83 -5.85 0.25
N TYR A 64 -19.19 -4.74 0.62
CA TYR A 64 -18.28 -4.64 1.76
C TYR A 64 -18.69 -3.50 2.70
N GLU A 65 -18.09 -3.45 3.88
CA GLU A 65 -18.30 -2.37 4.85
C GLU A 65 -17.01 -1.56 5.02
N LEU A 66 -17.12 -0.25 4.91
CA LEU A 66 -16.07 0.71 5.16
C LEU A 66 -16.25 1.30 6.55
N LEU A 67 -15.18 1.37 7.32
CA LEU A 67 -15.10 2.11 8.58
C LEU A 67 -13.86 2.99 8.52
N TRP A 68 -14.01 4.31 8.69
CA TRP A 68 -12.88 5.21 8.57
C TRP A 68 -12.91 6.36 9.58
N HIS A 69 -11.73 6.84 9.88
CA HIS A 69 -11.49 8.12 10.52
C HIS A 69 -10.34 8.79 9.77
N LEU A 70 -10.57 9.97 9.23
CA LEU A 70 -9.58 10.75 8.52
C LEU A 70 -9.39 12.03 9.32
N ALA A 71 -8.19 12.22 9.88
CA ALA A 71 -7.89 13.43 10.64
C ALA A 71 -7.47 14.56 9.70
N ASP A 72 -7.80 15.80 10.07
CA ASP A 72 -7.53 17.04 9.32
C ASP A 72 -6.05 17.49 9.36
N ASP A 73 -5.11 16.55 9.30
CA ASP A 73 -3.66 16.75 9.05
C ASP A 73 -2.71 17.09 10.23
N GLU A 74 -1.42 17.12 9.85
CA GLU A 74 -0.11 17.22 10.54
C GLU A 74 0.23 16.30 11.73
N SER A 75 -0.72 15.86 12.55
CA SER A 75 -0.42 14.94 13.69
C SER A 75 -1.47 13.86 13.94
N GLY A 76 -2.53 13.85 13.14
CA GLY A 76 -3.67 12.96 13.32
C GLY A 76 -3.40 11.51 12.92
N VAL A 77 -4.13 10.60 13.57
CA VAL A 77 -4.20 9.19 13.20
C VAL A 77 -5.29 9.04 12.15
N ASP A 78 -4.96 8.51 10.97
CA ASP A 78 -5.99 8.12 10.00
C ASP A 78 -6.10 6.61 9.98
N PHE A 79 -7.32 6.10 9.86
CA PHE A 79 -7.53 4.71 9.51
C PHE A 79 -8.66 4.53 8.52
N ILE A 80 -8.50 3.50 7.69
CA ILE A 80 -9.54 3.00 6.79
C ILE A 80 -9.55 1.50 6.96
N HIS A 81 -10.69 0.95 7.38
CA HIS A 81 -10.92 -0.47 7.49
C HIS A 81 -11.95 -0.88 6.45
N ILE A 82 -11.60 -1.85 5.64
CA ILE A 82 -12.47 -2.51 4.69
C ILE A 82 -12.79 -3.87 5.29
N TYR A 83 -14.04 -4.06 5.68
CA TYR A 83 -14.61 -5.27 6.22
C TYR A 83 -15.32 -6.04 5.12
N VAL A 84 -15.06 -7.33 5.11
CA VAL A 84 -15.67 -8.25 4.17
C VAL A 84 -16.32 -9.32 5.03
N GLU A 85 -17.64 -9.36 4.96
CA GLU A 85 -18.40 -10.41 5.62
C GLU A 85 -18.06 -11.72 4.91
N ASP A 86 -17.22 -12.55 5.54
CA ASP A 86 -16.95 -13.90 5.06
C ASP A 86 -18.17 -14.77 5.39
N GLU A 87 -18.48 -15.76 4.56
CA GLU A 87 -19.63 -16.66 4.79
C GLU A 87 -19.48 -17.49 6.08
N ALA A 88 -18.28 -17.49 6.68
CA ALA A 88 -17.98 -18.16 7.94
C ALA A 88 -17.90 -17.16 9.12
N PRO A 89 -18.66 -17.37 10.21
CA PRO A 89 -18.87 -16.40 11.31
C PRO A 89 -17.66 -16.16 12.24
N SER A 90 -16.44 -16.47 11.82
CA SER A 90 -15.26 -16.39 12.70
C SER A 90 -13.98 -15.86 12.06
N LYS A 91 -14.02 -15.41 10.80
CA LYS A 91 -12.82 -14.88 10.13
C LYS A 91 -13.17 -13.74 9.19
N ASP A 92 -13.62 -12.63 9.76
CA ASP A 92 -13.80 -11.38 9.02
C ASP A 92 -12.47 -11.03 8.33
N PHE A 93 -12.42 -11.22 7.01
CA PHE A 93 -11.29 -10.79 6.23
C PHE A 93 -11.35 -9.26 6.16
N SER A 94 -10.20 -8.63 6.42
CA SER A 94 -10.14 -7.18 6.41
C SER A 94 -8.86 -6.69 5.76
N VAL A 95 -8.98 -5.52 5.14
CA VAL A 95 -7.84 -4.70 4.77
C VAL A 95 -7.90 -3.42 5.59
N LYS A 96 -6.81 -3.08 6.27
CA LYS A 96 -6.76 -1.90 7.13
C LYS A 96 -5.57 -1.05 6.76
N TYR A 97 -5.81 0.21 6.50
CA TYR A 97 -4.79 1.24 6.39
C TYR A 97 -4.74 2.03 7.68
N TYR A 98 -3.54 2.32 8.16
CA TYR A 98 -3.32 3.08 9.38
C TYR A 98 -2.15 4.05 9.18
N ARG A 99 -2.43 5.35 9.14
CA ARG A 99 -1.44 6.43 9.07
C ARG A 99 -1.22 6.97 10.48
N SER A 100 0.02 6.97 10.98
CA SER A 100 0.30 7.48 12.33
C SER A 100 1.78 7.82 12.54
N GLN A 101 2.03 8.76 13.45
CA GLN A 101 3.38 9.10 13.96
C GLN A 101 3.75 8.31 15.22
N GLN A 102 2.81 7.55 15.79
CA GLN A 102 3.00 6.86 17.07
C GLN A 102 3.78 5.54 16.95
N ILE A 103 3.97 5.04 15.72
CA ILE A 103 4.61 3.74 15.48
C ILE A 103 6.13 3.86 15.45
N LEU A 104 6.65 4.86 14.74
CA LEU A 104 8.08 5.12 14.63
C LEU A 104 8.36 6.57 15.03
N PRO A 105 9.13 6.81 16.11
CA PRO A 105 9.48 8.15 16.55
C PRO A 105 10.08 8.99 15.42
N GLY A 106 9.55 10.19 15.22
CA GLY A 106 10.03 11.14 14.21
C GLY A 106 9.64 10.80 12.76
N ARG A 107 8.77 9.81 12.52
CA ARG A 107 8.27 9.48 11.18
C ARG A 107 6.76 9.34 11.17
N THR A 108 6.12 9.85 10.13
CA THR A 108 4.74 9.48 9.82
C THR A 108 4.79 8.22 8.96
N VAL A 109 4.22 7.13 9.42
CA VAL A 109 4.17 5.88 8.64
C VAL A 109 2.76 5.58 8.16
N LEU A 110 2.67 4.85 7.07
CA LEU A 110 1.45 4.20 6.62
C LEU A 110 1.64 2.69 6.72
N ARG A 111 0.76 2.03 7.46
CA ARG A 111 0.71 0.57 7.58
C ARG A 111 -0.52 0.02 6.89
N ARG A 112 -0.35 -1.04 6.11
CA ARG A 112 -1.43 -1.82 5.52
C ARG A 112 -1.44 -3.21 6.13
N PHE A 113 -2.55 -3.57 6.75
CA PHE A 113 -2.82 -4.90 7.28
C PHE A 113 -3.77 -5.63 6.34
N VAL A 114 -3.47 -6.90 6.04
CA VAL A 114 -4.34 -7.77 5.25
C VAL A 114 -4.55 -9.09 6.00
N GLY A 115 -5.81 -9.46 6.24
CA GLY A 115 -6.18 -10.75 6.81
C GLY A 115 -7.25 -10.67 7.90
N PRO A 116 -7.40 -11.72 8.71
CA PRO A 116 -8.44 -11.81 9.72
C PRO A 116 -8.26 -10.74 10.79
N THR A 117 -9.37 -10.19 11.27
CA THR A 117 -9.39 -9.23 12.36
C THR A 117 -8.59 -9.76 13.57
N GLN A 118 -7.79 -8.89 14.20
CA GLN A 118 -6.81 -9.10 15.29
C GLN A 118 -5.43 -9.62 14.89
N ASN A 119 -5.31 -10.63 14.02
CA ASN A 119 -4.02 -11.33 13.81
C ASN A 119 -3.36 -11.11 12.45
N GLY A 120 -4.03 -10.43 11.50
CA GLY A 120 -3.52 -9.95 10.20
C GLY A 120 -2.38 -10.77 9.58
N TRP A 121 -2.65 -11.52 8.50
CA TRP A 121 -1.62 -12.40 7.93
C TRP A 121 -0.40 -11.67 7.39
N ARG A 122 -0.58 -10.40 7.00
CA ARG A 122 0.48 -9.56 6.47
C ARG A 122 0.29 -8.11 6.90
N ASN A 123 1.40 -7.45 7.20
CA ASN A 123 1.46 -6.05 7.55
C ASN A 123 2.64 -5.38 6.84
N ASP A 124 2.36 -4.52 5.88
CA ASP A 124 3.36 -3.78 5.11
C ASP A 124 3.44 -2.34 5.63
N THR A 125 4.64 -1.78 5.75
CA THR A 125 4.87 -0.42 6.29
C THR A 125 5.70 0.41 5.33
N ILE A 126 5.26 1.64 5.08
CA ILE A 126 6.02 2.65 4.34
C ILE A 126 6.18 3.93 5.15
N ASP A 127 7.20 4.72 4.84
CA ASP A 127 7.27 6.11 5.24
C ASP A 127 6.21 6.88 4.43
N TYR A 128 5.30 7.56 5.12
CA TYR A 128 4.19 8.26 4.46
C TYR A 128 4.66 9.51 3.70
N ILE A 129 5.78 10.10 4.10
CA ILE A 129 6.28 11.34 3.49
C ILE A 129 7.15 10.99 2.28
N THR A 130 8.09 10.05 2.43
CA THR A 130 9.02 9.72 1.34
C THR A 130 8.49 8.62 0.41
N GLY A 131 7.56 7.79 0.87
CA GLY A 131 7.12 6.60 0.17
C GLY A 131 8.09 5.41 0.31
N ASP A 132 9.15 5.53 1.12
CA ASP A 132 10.13 4.45 1.25
C ASP A 132 9.53 3.22 1.96
N TYR A 133 9.82 2.03 1.44
CA TYR A 133 9.42 0.79 2.11
C TYR A 133 10.22 0.57 3.39
N LEU A 134 9.52 0.45 4.52
CA LEU A 134 10.14 0.26 5.85
C LEU A 134 10.12 -1.20 6.30
N GLY A 135 9.48 -2.09 5.54
CA GLY A 135 9.43 -3.52 5.79
C GLY A 135 8.04 -4.07 6.02
N SER A 136 7.97 -5.37 6.27
CA SER A 136 6.73 -6.08 6.57
C SER A 136 6.88 -7.09 7.69
N GLN A 137 5.74 -7.46 8.27
CA GLN A 137 5.58 -8.56 9.21
C GLN A 137 4.51 -9.52 8.67
N GLY A 138 4.68 -10.82 8.93
CA GLY A 138 3.75 -11.86 8.48
C GLY A 138 4.24 -12.64 7.26
N ALA A 139 3.35 -13.46 6.69
CA ALA A 139 3.69 -14.33 5.56
C ALA A 139 3.64 -13.55 4.24
N PRO A 140 4.65 -13.69 3.35
CA PRO A 140 4.63 -13.03 2.03
C PRO A 140 3.41 -13.42 1.20
N SER A 141 3.03 -14.70 1.25
CA SER A 141 1.87 -15.27 0.57
C SER A 141 0.89 -15.83 1.60
N PRO A 142 0.02 -14.98 2.18
CA PRO A 142 -0.86 -15.41 3.24
C PRO A 142 -1.94 -16.38 2.72
N ARG A 143 -2.25 -17.41 3.53
CA ARG A 143 -3.30 -18.39 3.19
C ARG A 143 -4.66 -17.73 3.27
N MET A 144 -5.23 -17.40 2.12
CA MET A 144 -6.57 -16.85 1.96
C MET A 144 -7.43 -17.76 1.08
N SER A 145 -8.76 -17.63 1.20
CA SER A 145 -9.72 -18.26 0.29
C SER A 145 -9.65 -17.62 -1.09
N ASP A 146 -10.21 -18.29 -2.10
CA ASP A 146 -10.27 -17.73 -3.46
C ASP A 146 -11.23 -16.53 -3.55
N GLY A 147 -12.28 -16.49 -2.72
CA GLY A 147 -13.14 -15.31 -2.57
C GLY A 147 -12.35 -14.08 -2.10
N ASN A 148 -11.52 -14.24 -1.07
CA ASN A 148 -10.69 -13.14 -0.57
C ASN A 148 -9.66 -12.66 -1.62
N ARG A 149 -9.09 -13.59 -2.43
CA ARG A 149 -8.22 -13.21 -3.57
C ARG A 149 -8.96 -12.42 -4.63
N ALA A 150 -10.16 -12.89 -5.02
CA ALA A 150 -10.98 -12.26 -6.03
C ALA A 150 -11.36 -10.82 -5.60
N LEU A 151 -11.71 -10.65 -4.32
CA LEU A 151 -12.04 -9.35 -3.79
C LEU A 151 -10.83 -8.40 -3.71
N LEU A 152 -9.67 -8.86 -3.25
CA LEU A 152 -8.46 -8.03 -3.27
C LEU A 152 -8.19 -7.50 -4.69
N LYS A 153 -8.39 -8.36 -5.70
CA LYS A 153 -8.25 -7.98 -7.11
C LYS A 153 -9.31 -6.97 -7.54
N GLU A 154 -10.57 -7.14 -7.14
CA GLU A 154 -11.67 -6.20 -7.42
C GLU A 154 -11.41 -4.83 -6.81
N LEU A 155 -10.93 -4.80 -5.57
CA LEU A 155 -10.53 -3.59 -4.84
C LEU A 155 -9.22 -2.97 -5.36
N GLY A 156 -8.56 -3.56 -6.36
CA GLY A 156 -7.29 -3.09 -6.88
C GLY A 156 -6.11 -3.22 -5.90
N ILE A 157 -6.23 -4.06 -4.88
CA ILE A 157 -5.23 -4.24 -3.81
C ILE A 157 -4.22 -5.31 -4.22
N THR A 158 -2.94 -4.95 -4.22
CA THR A 158 -1.85 -5.83 -4.63
C THR A 158 -1.00 -6.26 -3.43
N LEU A 159 -0.89 -7.56 -3.20
CA LEU A 159 0.02 -8.12 -2.20
C LEU A 159 1.45 -8.05 -2.73
N LEU A 160 2.36 -7.43 -1.97
CA LEU A 160 3.74 -7.24 -2.40
C LEU A 160 4.50 -8.57 -2.29
N GLU A 161 4.83 -9.25 -3.39
CA GLU A 161 5.66 -10.45 -3.28
C GLU A 161 7.07 -10.08 -2.79
N LEU A 162 7.52 -10.71 -1.71
CA LEU A 162 8.91 -10.58 -1.26
C LEU A 162 9.69 -11.76 -1.82
N ASP A 163 10.71 -11.45 -2.62
CA ASP A 163 11.77 -12.41 -2.93
C ASP A 163 12.48 -12.72 -1.60
N LEU A 164 12.20 -13.89 -1.01
CA LEU A 164 12.92 -14.43 0.15
C LEU A 164 14.12 -15.26 -0.31
#